data_AF-A0A1Q5J145-F1
#
_entry.id   AF-A0A1Q5J145-F1
#
_cell.length_a   1.000
_cell.length_b   1.000
_cell.length_c   1.000
_cell.angle_alpha   90.00
_cell.angle_beta   90.00
_cell.angle_gamma   90.00
#
_symmetry.space_group_name_H-M   'P 1'
#
loop_
_entity.id
_entity.type
_entity.pdbx_description
1 polymer ?
#
loop_
_entity_poly.entity_id
_entity_poly.type
_entity_poly.pdbx_seq_one_letter_code
_entity_poly.pdbx_strand_id
1 'polypeptide(L)'
;MGTTDANGVDLSGVTGRLIQTVDLVKGPAPQAIATDPVNGHVFVLQVESSATAAQGNLYLNRIHRRTGAVTGSMQLKGFGHGLSMGAEPVGTDTYLWTEVGPLQISKDGAAFGKAVTRFRFVDGGVLDGAVIPQSQKFTPPGSTSSTGPSLDPLNNQLCVMYHKDGKRHFTRYDAAAAATGSWVPVGTTFVMPAGEDATPDVPTPYPLQQTLVSQGYTALGDVLYAYQWAPYDKENNPEIPDSFPGIAFITSYAWTTGERIDRQVVTNADGLTRREPEGIAAEVDPATGETRLLFGFSNTVPGTTGSRDVTIGWYPTKPAVDGVKVLADWEDLALEAGVSPGAERPRGRLIALAGTTYLQLRGTVTCSPGLTADSRIGTLPHRLRATRLTRQNVPRNNNTGRCVCRIETDVTGALRVYGATSDNAITWIDFDGVSVAWR
;
A
#
# COMPACT_ATOMS: atom_id res chain seq x y z
N MET A 1 19.87 -14.35 0.61
CA MET A 1 20.13 -13.12 1.37
C MET A 1 19.76 -11.97 0.46
N GLY A 2 18.91 -11.04 0.90
CA GLY A 2 18.56 -9.88 0.07
C GLY A 2 19.70 -8.88 -0.02
N THR A 3 19.57 -7.97 -0.98
CA THR A 3 20.56 -6.92 -1.24
C THR A 3 19.93 -5.57 -0.92
N THR A 4 20.64 -4.75 -0.15
CA THR A 4 20.25 -3.35 0.05
C THR A 4 20.71 -2.54 -1.17
N ASP A 5 19.79 -1.83 -1.80
CA ASP A 5 20.10 -0.98 -2.95
C ASP A 5 20.65 0.42 -2.57
N ALA A 6 20.92 1.24 -3.59
CA ALA A 6 21.48 2.58 -3.43
C ALA A 6 20.59 3.55 -2.62
N ASN A 7 19.29 3.26 -2.49
CA ASN A 7 18.36 4.07 -1.70
C ASN A 7 18.18 3.53 -0.27
N GLY A 8 18.87 2.45 0.10
CA GLY A 8 18.73 1.80 1.40
C GLY A 8 17.56 0.83 1.49
N VAL A 9 16.88 0.50 0.37
CA VAL A 9 15.78 -0.48 0.38
C VAL A 9 16.36 -1.90 0.37
N ASP A 10 15.96 -2.72 1.33
CA ASP A 10 16.18 -4.17 1.35
C ASP A 10 14.83 -4.87 1.16
N LEU A 11 14.63 -5.46 -0.03
CA LEU A 11 13.38 -6.11 -0.41
C LEU A 11 13.12 -7.42 0.36
N SER A 12 14.16 -8.01 0.96
CA SER A 12 14.04 -9.19 1.84
C SER A 12 13.74 -8.81 3.30
N GLY A 13 13.83 -7.51 3.60
CA GLY A 13 13.73 -6.98 4.93
C GLY A 13 12.31 -6.92 5.49
N VAL A 14 12.23 -6.43 6.72
CA VAL A 14 10.98 -6.16 7.42
C VAL A 14 10.18 -5.06 6.73
N THR A 15 8.87 -5.11 6.92
CA THR A 15 7.93 -4.13 6.37
C THR A 15 7.06 -3.56 7.47
N GLY A 16 6.68 -2.29 7.31
CA GLY A 16 5.65 -1.64 8.11
C GLY A 16 4.29 -1.65 7.43
N ARG A 17 3.31 -0.98 8.04
CA ARG A 17 2.04 -0.62 7.42
C ARG A 17 1.87 0.87 7.40
N LEU A 18 1.16 1.37 6.39
CA LEU A 18 0.69 2.74 6.33
C LEU A 18 -0.81 2.79 6.64
N ILE A 19 -1.61 2.03 5.90
CA ILE A 19 -3.04 1.87 6.11
C ILE A 19 -3.42 0.39 5.98
N GLN A 20 -4.42 -0.04 6.74
CA GLN A 20 -4.98 -1.39 6.76
C GLN A 20 -6.45 -1.36 6.35
N THR A 21 -6.81 -2.16 5.33
CA THR A 21 -8.19 -2.44 4.86
C THR A 21 -9.09 -1.21 4.85
N VAL A 22 -8.81 -0.29 3.94
CA VAL A 22 -9.64 0.88 3.71
C VAL A 22 -10.58 0.60 2.55
N ASP A 23 -11.89 0.59 2.83
CA ASP A 23 -12.92 0.51 1.81
C ASP A 23 -12.86 1.75 0.91
N LEU A 24 -12.96 1.53 -0.39
CA LEU A 24 -12.89 2.60 -1.39
C LEU A 24 -14.31 2.94 -1.91
N VAL A 25 -14.45 4.08 -2.60
CA VAL A 25 -15.79 4.56 -3.03
C VAL A 25 -16.42 3.71 -4.13
N LYS A 26 -15.64 2.86 -4.81
CA LYS A 26 -16.12 1.88 -5.78
C LYS A 26 -15.72 0.47 -5.38
N GLY A 27 -16.45 -0.52 -5.92
CA GLY A 27 -16.22 -1.93 -5.67
C GLY A 27 -14.98 -2.55 -6.34
N PRO A 28 -14.56 -2.16 -7.56
CA PRO A 28 -13.41 -2.79 -8.22
C PRO A 28 -12.09 -2.65 -7.47
N ALA A 29 -11.10 -3.46 -7.84
CA ALA A 29 -9.78 -3.39 -7.22
C ALA A 29 -9.13 -2.00 -7.40
N PRO A 30 -8.33 -1.54 -6.40
CA PRO A 30 -7.38 -0.46 -6.63
C PRO A 30 -6.41 -0.84 -7.76
N GLN A 31 -5.83 0.15 -8.41
CA GLN A 31 -4.97 -0.04 -9.60
C GLN A 31 -3.61 0.64 -9.43
N ALA A 32 -3.61 1.83 -8.81
CA ALA A 32 -2.39 2.55 -8.48
C ALA A 32 -2.54 3.30 -7.16
N ILE A 33 -1.40 3.50 -6.51
CA ILE A 33 -1.26 4.30 -5.30
C ILE A 33 -0.29 5.46 -5.53
N ALA A 34 -0.51 6.57 -4.84
CA ALA A 34 0.45 7.66 -4.69
C ALA A 34 0.28 8.30 -3.31
N THR A 35 1.24 9.08 -2.85
CA THR A 35 1.16 9.69 -1.52
C THR A 35 1.66 11.13 -1.56
N ASP A 36 0.93 11.97 -0.83
CA ASP A 36 1.32 13.33 -0.51
C ASP A 36 1.53 13.38 1.02
N PRO A 37 2.75 13.06 1.50
CA PRO A 37 3.00 13.02 2.92
C PRO A 37 3.08 14.44 3.53
N VAL A 38 3.22 15.49 2.72
CA VAL A 38 3.22 16.90 3.15
C VAL A 38 1.81 17.30 3.59
N ASN A 39 0.79 17.00 2.79
CA ASN A 39 -0.61 17.28 3.12
C ASN A 39 -1.30 16.12 3.88
N GLY A 40 -0.58 15.04 4.18
CA GLY A 40 -1.10 13.92 4.98
C GLY A 40 -2.08 13.03 4.25
N HIS A 41 -1.89 12.86 2.94
CA HIS A 41 -2.79 12.11 2.07
C HIS A 41 -2.14 10.91 1.39
N VAL A 42 -2.97 9.91 1.14
CA VAL A 42 -2.72 8.81 0.22
C VAL A 42 -3.82 8.84 -0.84
N PHE A 43 -3.44 8.61 -2.09
CA PHE A 43 -4.34 8.57 -3.22
C PHE A 43 -4.38 7.17 -3.81
N VAL A 44 -5.58 6.71 -4.17
CA VAL A 44 -5.79 5.37 -4.73
C VAL A 44 -6.73 5.45 -5.93
N LEU A 45 -6.28 4.98 -7.09
CA LEU A 45 -7.09 4.88 -8.30
C LEU A 45 -7.81 3.54 -8.36
N GLN A 46 -9.03 3.54 -8.87
CA GLN A 46 -9.82 2.35 -9.22
C GLN A 46 -10.44 2.53 -10.58
N VAL A 47 -10.62 1.45 -11.33
CA VAL A 47 -11.58 1.47 -12.45
C VAL A 47 -12.99 1.70 -11.91
N GLU A 48 -13.80 2.46 -12.65
CA GLU A 48 -15.18 2.77 -12.25
C GLU A 48 -16.02 1.50 -12.09
N SER A 49 -15.92 0.59 -13.07
CA SER A 49 -16.56 -0.72 -13.06
C SER A 49 -15.94 -1.62 -14.12
N SER A 50 -16.00 -2.94 -13.93
CA SER A 50 -15.61 -3.90 -14.98
C SER A 50 -16.49 -3.78 -16.23
N ALA A 51 -17.77 -3.41 -16.07
CA ALA A 51 -18.71 -3.26 -17.19
C ALA A 51 -18.42 -2.03 -18.08
N THR A 52 -17.75 -1.01 -17.53
CA THR A 52 -17.40 0.23 -18.25
C THR A 52 -15.89 0.35 -18.48
N ALA A 53 -15.12 -0.73 -18.32
CA ALA A 53 -13.67 -0.72 -18.43
C ALA A 53 -13.16 -0.17 -19.78
N ALA A 54 -13.87 -0.41 -20.87
CA ALA A 54 -13.54 0.11 -22.21
C ALA A 54 -13.69 1.64 -22.34
N GLN A 55 -14.41 2.29 -21.42
CA GLN A 55 -14.55 3.75 -21.38
C GLN A 55 -13.35 4.42 -20.71
N GLY A 56 -12.52 3.67 -19.98
CA GLY A 56 -11.36 4.19 -19.27
C GLY A 56 -11.72 5.17 -18.14
N ASN A 57 -12.89 5.01 -17.53
CA ASN A 57 -13.30 5.85 -16.41
C ASN A 57 -12.69 5.31 -15.11
N LEU A 58 -12.13 6.21 -14.30
CA LEU A 58 -11.51 5.92 -13.02
C LEU A 58 -12.18 6.70 -11.88
N TYR A 59 -12.00 6.20 -10.67
CA TYR A 59 -12.25 6.92 -9.44
C TYR A 59 -10.95 7.08 -8.66
N LEU A 60 -10.65 8.31 -8.28
CA LEU A 60 -9.53 8.68 -7.42
C LEU A 60 -10.04 8.89 -6.01
N ASN A 61 -9.52 8.12 -5.06
CA ASN A 61 -9.85 8.20 -3.64
C ASN A 61 -8.77 9.01 -2.92
N ARG A 62 -9.15 9.94 -2.04
CA ARG A 62 -8.23 10.62 -1.11
C ARG A 62 -8.41 10.05 0.30
N ILE A 63 -7.38 9.43 0.84
CA ILE A 63 -7.38 8.78 2.15
C ILE A 63 -6.51 9.60 3.11
N HIS A 64 -7.02 9.85 4.32
CA HIS A 64 -6.23 10.45 5.37
C HIS A 64 -5.20 9.44 5.90
N ARG A 65 -3.92 9.78 5.74
CA ARG A 65 -2.78 8.87 5.91
C ARG A 65 -2.71 8.20 7.29
N ARG A 66 -3.11 8.90 8.35
CA ARG A 66 -3.00 8.39 9.73
C ARG A 66 -4.23 7.62 10.19
N THR A 67 -5.41 8.03 9.74
CA THR A 67 -6.69 7.47 10.24
C THR A 67 -7.29 6.47 9.28
N GLY A 68 -6.79 6.35 8.05
CA GLY A 68 -7.38 5.49 7.02
C GLY A 68 -8.75 5.96 6.53
N ALA A 69 -9.25 7.12 6.99
CA ALA A 69 -10.55 7.64 6.56
C ALA A 69 -10.49 8.09 5.10
N VAL A 70 -11.46 7.66 4.29
CA VAL A 70 -11.69 8.27 2.97
C VAL A 70 -12.24 9.67 3.20
N THR A 71 -11.52 10.68 2.73
CA THR A 71 -11.79 12.11 2.94
C THR A 71 -12.21 12.83 1.66
N GLY A 72 -12.38 12.09 0.57
CA GLY A 72 -12.88 12.62 -0.68
C GLY A 72 -12.67 11.67 -1.85
N SER A 73 -13.35 11.97 -2.95
CA SER A 73 -13.15 11.26 -4.21
C SER A 73 -13.37 12.15 -5.43
N MET A 74 -12.80 11.75 -6.57
CA MET A 74 -12.91 12.46 -7.84
C MET A 74 -13.08 11.46 -8.99
N GLN A 75 -14.03 11.71 -9.89
CA GLN A 75 -14.23 10.88 -11.09
C GLN A 75 -13.34 11.39 -12.23
N LEU A 76 -12.66 10.48 -12.91
CA LEU A 76 -11.81 10.78 -14.06
C LEU A 76 -12.37 10.04 -15.28
N LYS A 77 -12.88 10.74 -16.30
CA LYS A 77 -13.50 10.12 -17.48
C LYS A 77 -12.52 10.02 -18.64
N GLY A 78 -12.41 8.86 -19.27
CA GLY A 78 -11.50 8.65 -20.40
C GLY A 78 -10.01 8.76 -20.05
N PHE A 79 -9.63 8.36 -18.84
CA PHE A 79 -8.25 8.37 -18.38
C PHE A 79 -7.51 7.08 -18.75
N GLY A 80 -8.12 5.91 -18.57
CA GLY A 80 -7.51 4.62 -18.88
C GLY A 80 -7.78 3.59 -17.80
N HIS A 81 -6.72 2.87 -17.38
CA HIS A 81 -6.83 1.75 -16.44
C HIS A 81 -6.41 2.12 -15.02
N GLY A 82 -5.57 3.14 -14.88
CA GLY A 82 -4.91 3.53 -13.64
C GLY A 82 -3.60 2.79 -13.41
N LEU A 83 -2.79 2.55 -14.45
CA LEU A 83 -1.56 1.73 -14.38
C LEU A 83 -0.55 2.22 -13.33
N SER A 84 -0.39 3.54 -13.21
CA SER A 84 0.45 4.15 -12.19
C SER A 84 0.05 5.61 -11.95
N MET A 85 0.54 6.19 -10.85
CA MET A 85 0.21 7.55 -10.43
C MET A 85 1.38 8.22 -9.70
N GLY A 86 1.43 9.54 -9.77
CA GLY A 86 2.27 10.37 -8.90
C GLY A 86 1.43 11.43 -8.19
N ALA A 87 1.79 11.79 -6.95
CA ALA A 87 1.15 12.85 -6.19
C ALA A 87 2.17 13.92 -5.84
N GLU A 88 1.88 15.16 -6.21
CA GLU A 88 2.76 16.31 -6.11
C GLU A 88 2.12 17.35 -5.18
N PRO A 89 2.68 17.59 -3.99
CA PRO A 89 2.22 18.65 -3.11
C PRO A 89 2.52 20.03 -3.68
N VAL A 90 1.50 20.91 -3.72
CA VAL A 90 1.64 22.32 -4.11
C VAL A 90 0.93 23.19 -3.08
N GLY A 91 1.69 23.70 -2.12
CA GLY A 91 1.10 24.37 -0.95
C GLY A 91 0.17 23.42 -0.21
N THR A 92 -1.08 23.83 0.01
CA THR A 92 -2.11 23.01 0.66
C THR A 92 -2.87 22.09 -0.31
N ASP A 93 -2.58 22.18 -1.61
CA ASP A 93 -3.22 21.37 -2.64
C ASP A 93 -2.35 20.19 -3.03
N THR A 94 -3.00 19.13 -3.54
CA THR A 94 -2.30 18.03 -4.22
C THR A 94 -2.64 18.03 -5.70
N TYR A 95 -1.61 18.02 -6.54
CA TYR A 95 -1.72 17.73 -7.96
C TYR A 95 -1.36 16.28 -8.21
N LEU A 96 -2.07 15.64 -9.13
CA LEU A 96 -1.89 14.25 -9.49
C LEU A 96 -1.43 14.14 -10.93
N TRP A 97 -0.56 13.17 -11.15
CA TRP A 97 -0.10 12.72 -12.45
C TRP A 97 -0.66 11.33 -12.69
N THR A 98 -1.38 11.13 -13.80
CA THR A 98 -1.76 9.79 -14.26
C THR A 98 -1.97 9.79 -15.77
N GLU A 99 -2.30 8.62 -16.29
CA GLU A 99 -2.59 8.43 -17.71
C GLU A 99 -3.88 9.13 -18.15
N VAL A 100 -3.94 9.53 -19.41
CA VAL A 100 -5.14 10.07 -20.04
C VAL A 100 -5.23 9.66 -21.51
N GLY A 101 -6.44 9.75 -22.07
CA GLY A 101 -6.67 9.52 -23.49
C GLY A 101 -5.77 10.35 -24.43
N PRO A 102 -5.56 9.91 -25.68
CA PRO A 102 -6.38 8.91 -26.40
C PRO A 102 -6.26 7.50 -25.83
N LEU A 103 -7.37 6.77 -25.84
CA LEU A 103 -7.47 5.43 -25.27
C LEU A 103 -7.04 4.37 -26.27
N GLN A 104 -6.38 3.34 -25.76
CA GLN A 104 -6.13 2.08 -26.43
C GLN A 104 -6.90 0.99 -25.68
N ILE A 105 -7.61 0.13 -26.42
CA ILE A 105 -8.33 -1.00 -25.84
C ILE A 105 -7.47 -2.25 -25.95
N SER A 106 -7.28 -2.97 -24.84
CA SER A 106 -6.61 -4.27 -24.81
C SER A 106 -7.51 -5.35 -25.44
N LYS A 107 -6.94 -6.54 -25.69
CA LYS A 107 -7.72 -7.68 -26.20
C LYS A 107 -8.87 -8.05 -25.26
N ASP A 108 -8.68 -7.85 -23.95
CA ASP A 108 -9.66 -8.18 -22.91
C ASP A 108 -10.66 -7.04 -22.64
N GLY A 109 -10.63 -5.98 -23.46
CA GLY A 109 -11.59 -4.88 -23.38
C GLY A 109 -11.26 -3.78 -22.36
N ALA A 110 -10.10 -3.84 -21.70
CA ALA A 110 -9.65 -2.78 -20.78
C ALA A 110 -9.06 -1.59 -21.56
N ALA A 111 -9.42 -0.37 -21.17
CA ALA A 111 -8.87 0.84 -21.77
C ALA A 111 -7.60 1.31 -21.04
N PHE A 112 -6.61 1.76 -21.81
CA PHE A 112 -5.37 2.37 -21.32
C PHE A 112 -5.16 3.73 -22.00
N GLY A 113 -4.76 4.72 -21.23
CA GLY A 113 -4.34 6.03 -21.71
C GLY A 113 -2.98 5.97 -22.41
N LYS A 114 -2.84 6.75 -23.49
CA LYS A 114 -1.59 6.89 -24.26
C LYS A 114 -0.86 8.20 -23.98
N ALA A 115 -1.36 9.01 -23.06
CA ALA A 115 -0.75 10.26 -22.64
C ALA A 115 -0.68 10.34 -21.12
N VAL A 116 0.13 11.26 -20.61
CA VAL A 116 0.17 11.68 -19.20
C VAL A 116 -0.42 13.08 -19.09
N THR A 117 -1.15 13.34 -18.02
CA THR A 117 -1.61 14.69 -17.66
C THR A 117 -1.41 14.95 -16.17
N ARG A 118 -1.33 16.23 -15.83
CA ARG A 118 -1.33 16.74 -14.46
C ARG A 118 -2.65 17.44 -14.17
N PHE A 119 -3.23 17.24 -13.00
CA PHE A 119 -4.45 17.93 -12.60
C PHE A 119 -4.53 18.09 -11.07
N ARG A 120 -5.25 19.10 -10.59
CA ARG A 120 -5.50 19.29 -9.16
C ARG A 120 -6.59 18.32 -8.68
N PHE A 121 -6.40 17.73 -7.51
CA PHE A 121 -7.50 17.01 -6.85
C PHE A 121 -8.62 17.97 -6.44
N VAL A 122 -9.86 17.62 -6.77
CA VAL A 122 -11.06 18.33 -6.32
C VAL A 122 -12.05 17.31 -5.79
N ASP A 123 -12.37 17.40 -4.49
CA ASP A 123 -13.34 16.50 -3.87
C ASP A 123 -14.74 16.68 -4.48
N GLY A 124 -15.41 15.56 -4.77
CA GLY A 124 -16.66 15.50 -5.52
C GLY A 124 -16.53 15.90 -6.99
N GLY A 125 -15.32 16.18 -7.47
CA GLY A 125 -15.05 16.66 -8.81
C GLY A 125 -15.23 15.59 -9.88
N VAL A 126 -15.49 16.05 -11.10
CA VAL A 126 -15.45 15.23 -12.32
C VAL A 126 -14.51 15.91 -13.30
N LEU A 127 -13.49 15.19 -13.76
CA LEU A 127 -12.59 15.65 -14.80
C LEU A 127 -12.73 14.75 -16.03
N ASP A 128 -13.12 15.36 -17.14
CA ASP A 128 -13.24 14.68 -18.42
C ASP A 128 -11.95 14.84 -19.22
N GLY A 129 -11.30 13.72 -19.54
CA GLY A 129 -10.07 13.68 -20.33
C GLY A 129 -10.27 14.30 -21.72
N ALA A 130 -11.48 14.30 -22.28
CA ALA A 130 -11.77 14.90 -23.58
C ALA A 130 -11.65 16.43 -23.57
N VAL A 131 -11.86 17.09 -22.42
CA VAL A 131 -11.80 18.56 -22.32
C VAL A 131 -10.42 19.09 -21.93
N ILE A 132 -9.50 18.21 -21.54
CA ILE A 132 -8.11 18.59 -21.22
C ILE A 132 -7.41 19.03 -22.52
N PRO A 133 -6.87 20.25 -22.60
CA PRO A 133 -6.15 20.75 -23.77
C PRO A 133 -4.98 19.84 -24.14
N GLN A 134 -4.74 19.67 -25.45
CA GLN A 134 -3.62 18.85 -25.93
C GLN A 134 -2.26 19.32 -25.41
N SER A 135 -2.09 20.63 -25.16
CA SER A 135 -0.86 21.19 -24.57
C SER A 135 -0.60 20.75 -23.12
N GLN A 136 -1.60 20.19 -22.43
CA GLN A 136 -1.47 19.62 -21.08
C GLN A 136 -1.32 18.09 -21.10
N LYS A 137 -1.36 17.48 -22.29
CA LYS A 137 -1.19 16.04 -22.48
C LYS A 137 0.16 15.75 -23.10
N PHE A 138 0.86 14.78 -22.53
CA PHE A 138 2.13 14.32 -23.07
C PHE A 138 2.08 12.86 -23.49
N THR A 139 2.31 12.61 -24.78
CA THR A 139 2.53 11.26 -25.30
C THR A 139 4.02 11.09 -25.56
N PRO A 140 4.69 10.12 -24.89
CA PRO A 140 6.09 9.84 -25.16
C PRO A 140 6.33 9.54 -26.66
N PRO A 141 7.37 10.11 -27.28
CA PRO A 141 7.63 9.90 -28.70
C PRO A 141 7.83 8.41 -29.05
N GLY A 142 7.05 7.93 -30.01
CA GLY A 142 7.08 6.52 -30.45
C GLY A 142 6.33 5.55 -29.53
N SER A 143 5.57 6.05 -28.54
CA SER A 143 4.71 5.22 -27.70
C SER A 143 3.65 4.49 -28.52
N THR A 144 3.63 3.16 -28.44
CA THR A 144 2.66 2.31 -29.13
C THR A 144 1.39 2.11 -28.32
N SER A 145 1.53 2.02 -26.99
CA SER A 145 0.49 1.60 -26.05
C SER A 145 0.79 2.08 -24.63
N SER A 146 -0.24 2.03 -23.77
CA SER A 146 -0.26 2.25 -22.30
C SER A 146 0.89 3.10 -21.74
N THR A 147 0.56 4.28 -21.23
CA THR A 147 1.53 5.17 -20.57
C THR A 147 1.18 5.29 -19.09
N GLY A 148 2.18 5.37 -18.21
CA GLY A 148 1.93 5.55 -16.78
C GLY A 148 3.03 6.38 -16.14
N PRO A 149 2.72 7.42 -15.35
CA PRO A 149 3.73 8.19 -14.62
C PRO A 149 4.00 7.63 -13.21
N SER A 150 5.19 7.92 -12.69
CA SER A 150 5.55 7.74 -11.27
C SER A 150 6.44 8.91 -10.85
N LEU A 151 6.16 9.52 -9.69
CA LEU A 151 6.94 10.63 -9.18
C LEU A 151 8.07 10.09 -8.29
N ASP A 152 9.30 10.50 -8.57
CA ASP A 152 10.46 10.37 -7.68
C ASP A 152 10.53 11.61 -6.78
N PRO A 153 10.15 11.50 -5.49
CA PRO A 153 10.16 12.63 -4.57
C PRO A 153 11.58 13.04 -4.14
N LEU A 154 12.59 12.19 -4.32
CA LEU A 154 13.96 12.49 -3.90
C LEU A 154 14.62 13.50 -4.86
N ASN A 155 14.38 13.34 -6.17
CA ASN A 155 15.00 14.17 -7.21
C ASN A 155 14.01 15.12 -7.91
N ASN A 156 12.74 15.13 -7.50
CA ASN A 156 11.66 15.85 -8.15
C ASN A 156 11.55 15.51 -9.66
N GLN A 157 11.65 14.21 -9.97
CA GLN A 157 11.61 13.70 -11.34
C GLN A 157 10.32 12.92 -11.58
N LEU A 158 9.72 13.13 -12.75
CA LEU A 158 8.61 12.32 -13.23
C LEU A 158 9.15 11.22 -14.15
N CYS A 159 9.09 9.97 -13.71
CA CYS A 159 9.32 8.83 -14.57
C CYS A 159 8.04 8.52 -15.35
N VAL A 160 8.16 8.32 -16.66
CA VAL A 160 7.05 7.91 -17.52
C VAL A 160 7.40 6.58 -18.18
N MET A 161 6.59 5.56 -17.90
CA MET A 161 6.62 4.27 -18.56
C MET A 161 5.76 4.32 -19.81
N TYR A 162 6.25 3.75 -20.90
CA TYR A 162 5.50 3.56 -22.13
C TYR A 162 6.02 2.36 -22.91
N HIS A 163 5.22 1.86 -23.84
CA HIS A 163 5.65 0.79 -24.73
C HIS A 163 6.23 1.35 -26.02
N LYS A 164 7.37 0.81 -26.44
CA LYS A 164 8.00 1.14 -27.72
C LYS A 164 8.82 -0.07 -28.18
N ASP A 165 8.78 -0.37 -29.47
CA ASP A 165 9.54 -1.47 -30.09
C ASP A 165 9.37 -2.83 -29.37
N GLY A 166 8.15 -3.11 -28.89
CA GLY A 166 7.80 -4.33 -28.16
C GLY A 166 8.32 -4.41 -26.72
N LYS A 167 8.92 -3.34 -26.18
CA LYS A 167 9.50 -3.28 -24.85
C LYS A 167 8.86 -2.19 -23.99
N ARG A 168 9.01 -2.30 -22.67
CA ARG A 168 8.68 -1.23 -21.72
C ARG A 168 9.88 -0.31 -21.57
N HIS A 169 9.67 0.97 -21.87
CA HIS A 169 10.63 2.05 -21.72
C HIS A 169 10.22 2.91 -20.52
N PHE A 170 11.20 3.43 -19.80
CA PHE A 170 11.01 4.31 -18.64
C PHE A 170 11.92 5.51 -18.83
N THR A 171 11.34 6.69 -19.00
CA THR A 171 12.10 7.93 -19.22
C THR A 171 11.78 8.93 -18.11
N ARG A 172 12.82 9.52 -17.54
CA ARG A 172 12.71 10.55 -16.50
C ARG A 172 12.62 11.94 -17.12
N TYR A 173 11.85 12.80 -16.50
CA TYR A 173 11.68 14.21 -16.83
C TYR A 173 11.76 15.03 -15.54
N ASP A 174 12.17 16.29 -15.61
CA ASP A 174 11.99 17.20 -14.49
C ASP A 174 10.49 17.45 -14.26
N ALA A 175 10.00 17.21 -13.04
CA ALA A 175 8.57 17.26 -12.77
C ALA A 175 8.01 18.68 -12.87
N ALA A 176 8.77 19.70 -12.47
CA ALA A 176 8.34 21.10 -12.53
C ALA A 176 8.30 21.61 -13.99
N ALA A 177 9.30 21.26 -14.80
CA ALA A 177 9.32 21.56 -16.23
C ALA A 177 8.14 20.86 -16.94
N ALA A 178 7.94 19.56 -16.66
CA ALA A 178 6.83 18.79 -17.21
C ALA A 178 5.47 19.40 -16.84
N ALA A 179 5.30 19.89 -15.60
CA ALA A 179 4.08 20.54 -15.14
C ALA A 179 3.71 21.80 -15.94
N THR A 180 4.70 22.44 -16.58
CA THR A 180 4.53 23.60 -17.46
C THR A 180 4.51 23.25 -18.95
N GLY A 181 4.55 21.96 -19.30
CA GLY A 181 4.50 21.46 -20.67
C GLY A 181 5.87 21.29 -21.34
N SER A 182 6.97 21.41 -20.60
CA SER A 182 8.33 21.19 -21.10
C SER A 182 8.80 19.77 -20.79
N TRP A 183 8.89 18.93 -21.82
CA TRP A 183 9.20 17.51 -21.71
C TRP A 183 10.57 17.20 -22.29
N VAL A 184 11.61 17.52 -21.54
CA VAL A 184 13.00 17.20 -21.89
C VAL A 184 13.45 15.99 -21.05
N PRO A 185 13.84 14.86 -21.70
CA PRO A 185 14.36 13.71 -20.97
C PRO A 185 15.57 14.07 -20.10
N VAL A 186 15.59 13.52 -18.89
CA VAL A 186 16.71 13.63 -17.95
C VAL A 186 17.43 12.28 -17.90
N GLY A 187 18.71 12.27 -18.25
CA GLY A 187 19.53 11.06 -18.24
C GLY A 187 19.12 10.05 -19.32
N THR A 188 19.45 8.77 -19.08
CA THR A 188 19.15 7.67 -20.00
C THR A 188 17.72 7.14 -19.82
N THR A 189 17.11 6.68 -20.91
CA THR A 189 15.89 5.87 -20.85
C THR A 189 16.25 4.44 -20.40
N PHE A 190 15.62 3.97 -19.33
CA PHE A 190 15.71 2.56 -18.95
C PHE A 190 14.81 1.73 -19.86
N VAL A 191 15.31 0.59 -20.34
CA VAL A 191 14.55 -0.36 -21.14
C VAL A 191 14.51 -1.66 -20.38
N MET A 192 13.30 -2.17 -20.10
CA MET A 192 13.13 -3.43 -19.38
C MET A 192 13.90 -4.56 -20.09
N PRO A 193 14.79 -5.28 -19.38
CA PRO A 193 15.51 -6.41 -19.95
C PRO A 193 14.55 -7.53 -20.41
N ALA A 194 14.97 -8.29 -21.42
CA ALA A 194 14.19 -9.42 -21.92
C ALA A 194 14.14 -10.55 -20.87
N GLY A 195 13.00 -11.25 -20.78
CA GLY A 195 12.80 -12.37 -19.86
C GLY A 195 12.52 -11.98 -18.40
N GLU A 196 12.46 -10.68 -18.08
CA GLU A 196 12.10 -10.22 -16.72
C GLU A 196 10.61 -10.35 -16.39
N ASP A 197 9.82 -10.82 -17.35
CA ASP A 197 8.45 -11.29 -17.18
C ASP A 197 8.38 -12.79 -16.86
N ALA A 198 9.47 -13.55 -16.83
CA ALA A 198 9.42 -14.95 -16.42
C ALA A 198 9.12 -15.09 -14.92
N THR A 199 8.17 -15.95 -14.58
CA THR A 199 7.84 -16.29 -13.19
C THR A 199 8.99 -17.09 -12.56
N PRO A 200 9.56 -16.63 -11.42
CA PRO A 200 10.59 -17.40 -10.71
C PRO A 200 10.00 -18.64 -10.05
N ASP A 201 10.82 -19.69 -9.93
CA ASP A 201 10.49 -20.85 -9.10
C ASP A 201 10.54 -20.46 -7.62
N VAL A 202 9.41 -20.60 -6.93
CA VAL A 202 9.26 -20.31 -5.50
C VAL A 202 8.34 -21.33 -4.84
N PRO A 203 8.52 -21.63 -3.55
CA PRO A 203 7.58 -22.46 -2.81
C PRO A 203 6.17 -21.86 -2.87
N THR A 204 5.23 -22.66 -3.36
CA THR A 204 3.85 -22.25 -3.57
C THR A 204 2.91 -23.43 -3.30
N PRO A 205 1.72 -23.20 -2.72
CA PRO A 205 0.72 -24.26 -2.56
C PRO A 205 0.10 -24.73 -3.88
N TYR A 206 0.17 -23.92 -4.94
CA TYR A 206 -0.44 -24.21 -6.24
C TYR A 206 0.47 -23.79 -7.41
N PRO A 207 0.35 -24.42 -8.60
CA PRO A 207 1.09 -24.02 -9.79
C PRO A 207 0.88 -22.55 -10.16
N LEU A 208 1.95 -21.87 -10.57
CA LEU A 208 1.92 -20.48 -11.02
C LEU A 208 1.94 -20.41 -12.55
N GLN A 209 1.33 -19.37 -13.10
CA GLN A 209 1.50 -19.01 -14.51
C GLN A 209 2.99 -18.71 -14.79
N GLN A 210 3.43 -18.99 -16.02
CA GLN A 210 4.84 -18.86 -16.40
C GLN A 210 5.28 -17.40 -16.65
N THR A 211 4.32 -16.48 -16.76
CA THR A 211 4.56 -15.06 -17.02
C THR A 211 4.01 -14.19 -15.90
N LEU A 212 4.82 -13.26 -15.44
CA LEU A 212 4.47 -12.24 -14.46
C LEU A 212 3.59 -11.16 -15.08
N VAL A 213 2.54 -10.79 -14.37
CA VAL A 213 1.67 -9.65 -14.66
C VAL A 213 2.23 -8.39 -13.98
N SER A 214 2.26 -7.27 -14.70
CA SER A 214 2.71 -5.99 -14.17
C SER A 214 1.62 -5.34 -13.32
N GLN A 215 1.95 -4.95 -12.09
CA GLN A 215 1.02 -4.34 -11.12
C GLN A 215 1.44 -2.93 -10.69
N GLY A 216 2.40 -2.35 -11.40
CA GLY A 216 2.88 -1.00 -11.20
C GLY A 216 4.40 -0.94 -11.20
N TYR A 217 4.91 0.29 -11.14
CA TYR A 217 6.32 0.54 -11.00
C TYR A 217 6.53 1.89 -10.29
N THR A 218 7.72 2.08 -9.75
CA THR A 218 8.17 3.40 -9.32
C THR A 218 9.67 3.55 -9.54
N ALA A 219 10.12 4.78 -9.75
CA ALA A 219 11.53 5.13 -9.80
C ALA A 219 11.87 5.96 -8.56
N LEU A 220 13.02 5.67 -7.96
CA LEU A 220 13.54 6.43 -6.84
C LEU A 220 15.06 6.48 -7.01
N GLY A 221 15.59 7.67 -7.24
CA GLY A 221 17.00 7.81 -7.61
C GLY A 221 17.35 7.01 -8.86
N ASP A 222 18.44 6.24 -8.78
CA ASP A 222 18.91 5.39 -9.87
C ASP A 222 18.46 3.93 -9.75
N VAL A 223 17.31 3.70 -9.10
CA VAL A 223 16.69 2.37 -9.01
C VAL A 223 15.27 2.41 -9.57
N LEU A 224 14.97 1.47 -10.46
CA LEU A 224 13.60 1.18 -10.89
C LEU A 224 13.08 -0.01 -10.08
N TYR A 225 11.89 0.15 -9.48
CA TYR A 225 11.17 -0.92 -8.82
C TYR A 225 9.98 -1.33 -9.68
N ALA A 226 9.91 -2.60 -10.06
CA ALA A 226 8.76 -3.19 -10.73
C ALA A 226 7.97 -4.03 -9.74
N TYR A 227 6.67 -3.76 -9.63
CA TYR A 227 5.75 -4.57 -8.84
C TYR A 227 5.04 -5.55 -9.77
N GLN A 228 5.16 -6.83 -9.47
CA GLN A 228 4.76 -7.91 -10.37
C GLN A 228 3.98 -8.97 -9.61
N TRP A 229 3.14 -9.69 -10.33
CA TRP A 229 2.29 -10.74 -9.80
C TRP A 229 2.45 -12.01 -10.62
N ALA A 230 2.61 -13.14 -9.95
CA ALA A 230 2.47 -14.46 -10.53
C ALA A 230 1.10 -15.02 -10.13
N PRO A 231 0.09 -14.98 -11.02
CA PRO A 231 -1.19 -15.62 -10.75
C PRO A 231 -1.02 -17.14 -10.61
N TYR A 232 -1.90 -17.76 -9.84
CA TYR A 232 -2.06 -19.20 -9.92
C TYR A 232 -2.63 -19.61 -11.28
N ASP A 233 -2.19 -20.76 -11.78
CA ASP A 233 -2.62 -21.31 -13.06
C ASP A 233 -3.99 -21.99 -12.95
N LYS A 234 -5.02 -21.20 -12.62
CA LYS A 234 -6.39 -21.67 -12.44
C LYS A 234 -7.04 -22.12 -13.75
N GLU A 235 -6.59 -21.59 -14.88
CA GLU A 235 -7.09 -21.99 -16.20
C GLU A 235 -6.81 -23.47 -16.46
N ASN A 236 -5.61 -23.96 -16.11
CA ASN A 236 -5.27 -25.37 -16.24
C ASN A 236 -5.55 -26.19 -14.97
N ASN A 237 -5.82 -25.55 -13.82
CA ASN A 237 -6.03 -26.19 -12.51
C ASN A 237 -7.27 -25.55 -11.81
N PRO A 238 -8.50 -25.89 -12.23
CA PRO A 238 -9.73 -25.20 -11.81
C PRO A 238 -10.08 -25.39 -10.32
N GLU A 239 -9.48 -26.35 -9.64
CA GLU A 239 -9.64 -26.61 -8.21
C GLU A 239 -8.96 -25.57 -7.31
N ILE A 240 -8.11 -24.71 -7.87
CA ILE A 240 -7.45 -23.64 -7.13
C ILE A 240 -8.50 -22.63 -6.59
N PRO A 241 -8.51 -22.33 -5.28
CA PRO A 241 -9.47 -21.38 -4.69
C PRO A 241 -9.36 -19.96 -5.27
N ASP A 242 -10.49 -19.26 -5.38
CA ASP A 242 -10.52 -17.83 -5.76
C ASP A 242 -10.07 -16.88 -4.66
N SER A 243 -9.90 -17.39 -3.44
CA SER A 243 -9.62 -16.56 -2.27
C SER A 243 -8.30 -15.84 -2.46
N PHE A 244 -7.18 -16.53 -2.69
CA PHE A 244 -5.83 -16.00 -2.82
C PHE A 244 -5.31 -16.25 -4.25
N PRO A 245 -5.10 -15.22 -5.09
CA PRO A 245 -5.02 -15.44 -6.53
C PRO A 245 -3.57 -15.65 -7.02
N GLY A 246 -2.54 -15.45 -6.19
CA GLY A 246 -1.16 -15.74 -6.57
C GLY A 246 -0.10 -15.03 -5.70
N ILE A 247 1.14 -14.97 -6.18
CA ILE A 247 2.30 -14.48 -5.42
C ILE A 247 2.77 -13.13 -5.97
N ALA A 248 2.99 -12.17 -5.07
CA ALA A 248 3.49 -10.84 -5.43
C ALA A 248 5.01 -10.75 -5.28
N PHE A 249 5.65 -10.08 -6.24
CA PHE A 249 7.10 -9.86 -6.29
C PHE A 249 7.39 -8.38 -6.47
N ILE A 250 8.43 -7.89 -5.79
CA ILE A 250 9.08 -6.62 -6.17
C ILE A 250 10.46 -6.97 -6.71
N THR A 251 10.79 -6.37 -7.85
CA THR A 251 12.12 -6.46 -8.46
C THR A 251 12.73 -5.07 -8.51
N SER A 252 13.97 -4.92 -8.03
CA SER A 252 14.76 -3.71 -8.18
C SER A 252 15.79 -3.86 -9.30
N TYR A 253 15.96 -2.80 -10.09
CA TYR A 253 16.93 -2.74 -11.18
C TYR A 253 17.80 -1.50 -11.05
N ALA A 254 19.09 -1.66 -11.29
CA ALA A 254 19.99 -0.53 -11.44
C ALA A 254 19.64 0.20 -12.74
N TRP A 255 19.32 1.50 -12.64
CA TRP A 255 18.83 2.26 -13.79
C TRP A 255 19.84 2.31 -14.94
N THR A 256 21.11 2.57 -14.61
CA THR A 256 22.15 2.83 -15.61
C THR A 256 22.52 1.57 -16.40
N THR A 257 22.56 0.41 -15.74
CA THR A 257 23.02 -0.85 -16.35
C THR A 257 21.87 -1.72 -16.86
N GLY A 258 20.66 -1.53 -16.33
CA GLY A 258 19.54 -2.45 -16.58
C GLY A 258 19.62 -3.73 -15.75
N GLU A 259 20.66 -3.93 -14.95
CA GLU A 259 20.86 -5.15 -14.19
C GLU A 259 19.87 -5.26 -13.03
N ARG A 260 19.31 -6.46 -12.84
CA ARG A 260 18.51 -6.78 -11.67
C ARG A 260 19.40 -6.78 -10.43
N ILE A 261 19.07 -5.94 -9.46
CA ILE A 261 19.74 -5.88 -8.15
C ILE A 261 19.20 -6.99 -7.26
N ASP A 262 17.88 -7.06 -7.11
CA ASP A 262 17.20 -8.07 -6.29
C ASP A 262 15.78 -8.35 -6.79
N ARG A 263 15.24 -9.52 -6.45
CA ARG A 263 13.82 -9.89 -6.61
C ARG A 263 13.39 -10.68 -5.39
N GLN A 264 12.34 -10.20 -4.72
CA GLN A 264 11.83 -10.84 -3.51
C GLN A 264 10.33 -11.01 -3.58
N VAL A 265 9.84 -12.10 -2.97
CA VAL A 265 8.43 -12.25 -2.65
C VAL A 265 8.08 -11.18 -1.63
N VAL A 266 7.02 -10.41 -1.90
CA VAL A 266 6.49 -9.49 -0.90
C VAL A 266 5.73 -10.33 0.13
N THR A 267 6.09 -10.22 1.41
CA THR A 267 5.53 -11.05 2.50
C THR A 267 4.56 -10.31 3.42
N ASN A 268 4.45 -8.97 3.30
CA ASN A 268 3.55 -8.18 4.14
C ASN A 268 2.08 -8.57 3.97
N ALA A 269 1.26 -8.37 4.99
CA ALA A 269 -0.20 -8.55 4.92
C ALA A 269 -0.63 -9.99 4.55
N ASP A 270 0.10 -10.99 5.05
CA ASP A 270 -0.09 -12.42 4.75
C ASP A 270 -1.39 -13.05 5.32
N GLY A 271 -2.16 -12.29 6.10
CA GLY A 271 -3.46 -12.66 6.62
C GLY A 271 -4.65 -12.16 5.80
N LEU A 272 -4.41 -11.37 4.75
CA LEU A 272 -5.47 -10.97 3.82
C LEU A 272 -5.97 -12.17 3.01
N THR A 273 -7.29 -12.30 2.85
CA THR A 273 -7.91 -13.41 2.12
C THR A 273 -7.51 -13.40 0.64
N ARG A 274 -7.56 -12.22 0.00
CA ARG A 274 -7.23 -12.05 -1.43
C ARG A 274 -5.82 -11.60 -1.70
N ARG A 275 -5.39 -10.48 -1.11
CA ARG A 275 -3.99 -10.05 -1.20
C ARG A 275 -3.47 -9.98 -2.65
N GLU A 276 -4.29 -9.42 -3.54
CA GLU A 276 -3.88 -9.15 -4.92
C GLU A 276 -3.02 -7.87 -4.92
N PRO A 277 -1.81 -7.87 -5.52
CA PRO A 277 -0.91 -6.71 -5.55
C PRO A 277 -1.42 -5.57 -6.44
N GLU A 278 -1.46 -4.34 -5.93
CA GLU A 278 -2.10 -3.19 -6.60
C GLU A 278 -1.33 -1.87 -6.38
N GLY A 279 -0.35 -1.60 -7.24
CA GLY A 279 0.39 -0.34 -7.23
C GLY A 279 1.58 -0.29 -6.27
N ILE A 280 2.54 0.56 -6.62
CA ILE A 280 3.78 0.82 -5.87
C ILE A 280 4.11 2.31 -6.01
N ALA A 281 4.67 2.92 -4.97
CA ALA A 281 5.07 4.32 -4.95
C ALA A 281 6.28 4.55 -4.07
N ALA A 282 6.98 5.66 -4.27
CA ALA A 282 8.02 6.13 -3.36
C ALA A 282 7.54 7.36 -2.58
N GLU A 283 8.09 7.55 -1.38
CA GLU A 283 7.90 8.78 -0.61
C GLU A 283 9.14 9.19 0.14
N VAL A 284 9.16 10.45 0.60
CA VAL A 284 10.01 10.93 1.67
C VAL A 284 9.11 11.41 2.81
N ASP A 285 9.26 10.81 4.00
CA ASP A 285 8.55 11.22 5.20
C ASP A 285 9.04 12.62 5.63
N PRO A 286 8.20 13.67 5.63
CA PRO A 286 8.66 15.02 5.90
C PRO A 286 9.09 15.26 7.35
N ALA A 287 8.62 14.45 8.30
CA ALA A 287 8.97 14.59 9.71
C ALA A 287 10.34 13.97 10.01
N THR A 288 10.70 12.91 9.30
CA THR A 288 11.93 12.15 9.59
C THR A 288 12.97 12.21 8.48
N GLY A 289 12.61 12.65 7.28
CA GLY A 289 13.44 12.55 6.07
C GLY A 289 13.66 11.12 5.58
N GLU A 290 12.93 10.14 6.11
CA GLU A 290 13.07 8.74 5.67
C GLU A 290 12.40 8.54 4.30
N THR A 291 13.17 8.04 3.35
CA THR A 291 12.63 7.55 2.09
C THR A 291 11.95 6.19 2.32
N ARG A 292 10.80 5.93 1.70
CA ARG A 292 10.12 4.62 1.81
C ARG A 292 9.62 4.17 0.46
N LEU A 293 9.65 2.85 0.26
CA LEU A 293 9.01 2.19 -0.87
C LEU A 293 7.67 1.60 -0.42
N LEU A 294 6.57 2.14 -0.92
CA LEU A 294 5.20 1.75 -0.60
C LEU A 294 4.67 0.78 -1.64
N PHE A 295 3.83 -0.17 -1.22
CA PHE A 295 3.16 -1.10 -2.12
C PHE A 295 1.76 -1.43 -1.60
N GLY A 296 0.81 -1.60 -2.52
CA GLY A 296 -0.60 -1.84 -2.22
C GLY A 296 -0.98 -3.32 -2.38
N PHE A 297 -1.89 -3.78 -1.55
CA PHE A 297 -2.65 -5.01 -1.75
C PHE A 297 -4.14 -4.69 -1.71
N SER A 298 -4.91 -5.33 -2.59
CA SER A 298 -6.35 -5.40 -2.46
C SER A 298 -6.80 -6.65 -1.73
N ASN A 299 -7.89 -6.50 -0.98
CA ASN A 299 -8.56 -7.61 -0.33
C ASN A 299 -10.07 -7.55 -0.58
N THR A 300 -10.75 -8.68 -0.39
CA THR A 300 -12.22 -8.71 -0.47
C THR A 300 -12.81 -8.08 0.79
N VAL A 301 -13.66 -7.07 0.61
CA VAL A 301 -14.42 -6.46 1.71
C VAL A 301 -15.33 -7.54 2.33
N PRO A 302 -15.24 -7.80 3.65
CA PRO A 302 -16.03 -8.81 4.32
C PRO A 302 -17.54 -8.68 4.06
N GLY A 303 -18.21 -9.80 3.78
CA GLY A 303 -19.65 -9.82 3.50
C GLY A 303 -20.05 -9.35 2.09
N THR A 304 -19.08 -9.01 1.22
CA THR A 304 -19.33 -8.67 -0.18
C THR A 304 -18.83 -9.76 -1.12
N THR A 305 -19.41 -9.85 -2.32
CA THR A 305 -19.01 -10.81 -3.36
C THR A 305 -17.93 -10.27 -4.30
N GLY A 306 -17.62 -8.97 -4.25
CA GLY A 306 -16.76 -8.33 -5.25
C GLY A 306 -16.16 -7.00 -4.86
N SER A 307 -16.55 -6.39 -3.73
CA SER A 307 -15.95 -5.12 -3.33
C SER A 307 -14.53 -5.34 -2.84
N ARG A 308 -13.65 -4.38 -3.12
CA ARG A 308 -12.23 -4.45 -2.79
C ARG A 308 -11.83 -3.29 -1.88
N ASP A 309 -11.11 -3.63 -0.81
CA ASP A 309 -10.43 -2.68 0.06
C ASP A 309 -8.96 -2.53 -0.36
N VAL A 310 -8.25 -1.57 0.24
CA VAL A 310 -6.80 -1.40 0.07
C VAL A 310 -6.05 -1.50 1.41
N THR A 311 -4.92 -2.19 1.38
CA THR A 311 -3.90 -2.21 2.43
C THR A 311 -2.58 -1.74 1.81
N ILE A 312 -1.87 -0.81 2.46
CA ILE A 312 -0.59 -0.29 1.94
C ILE A 312 0.50 -0.59 2.96
N GLY A 313 1.44 -1.42 2.54
CA GLY A 313 2.69 -1.70 3.25
C GLY A 313 3.82 -0.82 2.75
N TRP A 314 4.95 -0.86 3.44
CA TRP A 314 6.15 -0.18 2.99
C TRP A 314 7.44 -0.83 3.51
N TYR A 315 8.51 -0.67 2.75
CA TYR A 315 9.87 -1.00 3.15
C TYR A 315 10.59 0.23 3.73
N PRO A 316 11.19 0.12 4.93
CA PRO A 316 12.03 1.16 5.49
C PRO A 316 13.37 1.25 4.79
N THR A 317 13.90 2.46 4.64
CA THR A 317 15.27 2.68 4.16
C THR A 317 16.26 2.98 5.28
N LYS A 318 15.78 3.46 6.44
CA LYS A 318 16.68 3.73 7.57
C LYS A 318 17.22 2.43 8.17
N PRO A 319 18.51 2.38 8.54
CA PRO A 319 19.07 1.25 9.27
C PRO A 319 18.46 1.15 10.68
N ALA A 320 18.59 -0.03 11.28
CA ALA A 320 18.28 -0.19 12.70
C ALA A 320 19.29 0.58 13.58
N VAL A 321 18.84 1.07 14.73
CA VAL A 321 19.69 1.66 15.77
C VAL A 321 19.73 0.67 16.92
N ASP A 322 20.93 0.28 17.37
CA ASP A 322 21.12 -0.73 18.42
C ASP A 322 20.37 -2.05 18.16
N GLY A 323 20.30 -2.45 16.88
CA GLY A 323 19.62 -3.66 16.44
C GLY A 323 18.08 -3.59 16.40
N VAL A 324 17.49 -2.43 16.74
CA VAL A 324 16.05 -2.20 16.69
C VAL A 324 15.71 -1.16 15.62
N LYS A 325 14.73 -1.49 14.76
CA LYS A 325 14.18 -0.54 13.79
C LYS A 325 12.76 -0.15 14.21
N VAL A 326 12.49 1.14 14.44
CA VAL A 326 11.14 1.62 14.72
C VAL A 326 10.41 1.82 13.39
N LEU A 327 9.33 1.09 13.17
CA LEU A 327 8.51 1.18 11.95
C LEU A 327 7.33 2.11 12.15
N ALA A 328 6.69 2.06 13.32
CA ALA A 328 5.71 3.03 13.75
C ALA A 328 6.00 3.33 15.22
N ASP A 329 6.09 4.60 15.59
CA ASP A 329 6.31 4.97 16.99
C ASP A 329 4.99 4.93 17.78
N TRP A 330 5.06 5.23 19.07
CA TRP A 330 3.93 5.16 20.00
C TRP A 330 2.73 6.02 19.56
N GLU A 331 1.61 5.35 19.34
CA GLU A 331 0.31 5.96 19.03
C GLU A 331 -0.74 5.54 20.07
N ASP A 332 -1.61 6.48 20.42
CA ASP A 332 -2.68 6.25 21.38
C ASP A 332 -3.72 5.25 20.83
N LEU A 333 -4.20 4.37 21.71
CA LEU A 333 -5.33 3.48 21.41
C LEU A 333 -6.64 4.26 21.50
N ALA A 334 -7.57 3.99 20.60
CA ALA A 334 -8.94 4.49 20.72
C ALA A 334 -9.72 3.56 21.66
N LEU A 335 -9.99 4.00 22.88
CA LEU A 335 -10.64 3.20 23.92
C LEU A 335 -12.16 3.15 23.75
N GLU A 336 -12.76 2.03 24.13
CA GLU A 336 -14.22 1.86 24.18
C GLU A 336 -14.85 2.60 25.36
N ALA A 337 -16.16 2.84 25.29
CA ALA A 337 -16.91 3.40 26.41
C ALA A 337 -16.77 2.52 27.67
N GLY A 338 -16.60 3.14 28.83
CA GLY A 338 -16.38 2.42 30.10
C GLY A 338 -14.94 1.94 30.32
N VAL A 339 -14.04 2.16 29.36
CA VAL A 339 -12.60 1.94 29.49
C VAL A 339 -11.89 3.29 29.55
N SER A 340 -11.00 3.47 30.51
CA SER A 340 -10.25 4.71 30.69
C SER A 340 -8.75 4.43 30.80
N PRO A 341 -7.88 5.37 30.38
CA PRO A 341 -6.46 5.26 30.66
C PRO A 341 -6.19 5.13 32.17
N GLY A 342 -5.21 4.31 32.55
CA GLY A 342 -4.63 4.30 33.89
C GLY A 342 -3.64 5.45 34.07
N ALA A 343 -2.62 5.23 34.91
CA ALA A 343 -1.57 6.23 35.12
C ALA A 343 -0.77 6.51 33.83
N GLU A 344 -0.40 5.45 33.11
CA GLU A 344 0.25 5.53 31.81
C GLU A 344 -0.77 5.33 30.69
N ARG A 345 -0.74 6.22 29.69
CA ARG A 345 -1.69 6.15 28.57
C ARG A 345 -1.47 4.87 27.75
N PRO A 346 -2.53 4.14 27.40
CA PRO A 346 -2.40 2.94 26.58
C PRO A 346 -2.00 3.31 25.16
N ARG A 347 -0.84 2.79 24.73
CA ARG A 347 -0.22 3.08 23.43
C ARG A 347 0.28 1.83 22.75
N GLY A 348 0.38 1.87 21.42
CA GLY A 348 0.98 0.81 20.60
C GLY A 348 2.06 1.34 19.68
N ARG A 349 2.99 0.48 19.26
CA ARG A 349 4.02 0.80 18.26
C ARG A 349 4.42 -0.45 17.48
N LEU A 350 5.05 -0.25 16.32
CA LEU A 350 5.71 -1.33 15.57
C LEU A 350 7.22 -1.16 15.61
N ILE A 351 7.92 -2.21 16.02
CA ILE A 351 9.37 -2.31 15.89
C ILE A 351 9.74 -3.55 15.09
N ALA A 352 10.94 -3.56 14.53
CA ALA A 352 11.56 -4.74 13.99
C ALA A 352 12.84 -5.07 14.74
N LEU A 353 12.99 -6.35 15.06
CA LEU A 353 14.14 -6.93 15.74
C LEU A 353 14.44 -8.29 15.09
N ALA A 354 15.71 -8.52 14.72
CA ALA A 354 16.16 -9.77 14.12
C ALA A 354 15.27 -10.26 12.95
N GLY A 355 14.90 -9.34 12.05
CA GLY A 355 14.09 -9.66 10.86
C GLY A 355 12.60 -9.91 11.13
N THR A 356 12.12 -9.74 12.36
CA THR A 356 10.71 -9.91 12.72
C THR A 356 10.11 -8.58 13.14
N THR A 357 8.94 -8.23 12.60
CA THR A 357 8.15 -7.09 13.06
C THR A 357 7.32 -7.50 14.29
N TYR A 358 7.35 -6.68 15.33
CA TYR A 358 6.61 -6.87 16.57
C TYR A 358 5.65 -5.70 16.82
N LEU A 359 4.44 -6.03 17.25
CA LEU A 359 3.53 -5.10 17.90
C LEU A 359 3.89 -5.05 19.37
N GLN A 360 4.22 -3.85 19.84
CA GLN A 360 4.40 -3.58 21.25
C GLN A 360 3.25 -2.71 21.74
N LEU A 361 2.70 -3.07 22.90
CA LEU A 361 1.75 -2.22 23.62
C LEU A 361 2.38 -1.80 24.96
N ARG A 362 1.89 -0.71 25.52
CA ARG A 362 2.27 -0.20 26.84
C ARG A 362 1.11 0.52 27.51
N GLY A 363 1.30 0.82 28.79
CA GLY A 363 0.36 1.55 29.62
C GLY A 363 -0.75 0.65 30.18
N THR A 364 -1.64 1.26 30.95
CA THR A 364 -2.68 0.53 31.68
C THR A 364 -4.04 1.06 31.29
N VAL A 365 -5.06 0.22 31.33
CA VAL A 365 -6.47 0.63 31.27
C VAL A 365 -7.20 0.26 32.54
N THR A 366 -8.16 1.08 32.93
CA THR A 366 -9.16 0.78 33.96
C THR A 366 -10.52 0.56 33.31
N CYS A 367 -11.33 -0.31 33.90
CA CYS A 367 -12.65 -0.68 33.39
C CYS A 367 -13.68 -0.43 34.49
N SER A 368 -14.67 0.42 34.21
CA SER A 368 -15.74 0.77 35.15
C SER A 368 -17.11 0.46 34.53
N PRO A 369 -17.97 -0.33 35.20
CA PRO A 369 -17.82 -0.91 36.56
C PRO A 369 -16.87 -2.12 36.64
N GLY A 370 -16.32 -2.56 35.51
CA GLY A 370 -15.50 -3.76 35.37
C GLY A 370 -16.05 -4.63 34.25
N LEU A 371 -15.19 -5.31 33.50
CA LEU A 371 -15.62 -6.22 32.44
C LEU A 371 -16.09 -7.52 33.08
N THR A 372 -17.33 -7.92 32.82
CA THR A 372 -17.94 -9.16 33.34
C THR A 372 -18.10 -10.25 32.27
N ALA A 373 -17.66 -9.96 31.05
CA ALA A 373 -17.60 -10.90 29.93
C ALA A 373 -16.49 -10.47 28.96
N ASP A 374 -16.11 -11.38 28.06
CA ASP A 374 -15.16 -11.07 26.99
C ASP A 374 -15.65 -9.87 26.18
N SER A 375 -14.79 -8.87 26.04
CA SER A 375 -15.19 -7.55 25.56
C SER A 375 -14.11 -6.94 24.70
N ARG A 376 -14.52 -6.08 23.76
CA ARG A 376 -13.61 -5.12 23.13
C ARG A 376 -13.34 -3.99 24.11
N ILE A 377 -12.08 -3.58 24.22
CA ILE A 377 -11.67 -2.48 25.12
C ILE A 377 -11.08 -1.29 24.36
N GLY A 378 -10.75 -1.47 23.09
CA GLY A 378 -10.27 -0.40 22.24
C GLY A 378 -10.00 -0.85 20.82
N THR A 379 -9.33 0.03 20.09
CA THR A 379 -8.95 -0.14 18.69
C THR A 379 -7.55 0.38 18.45
N LEU A 380 -6.76 -0.41 17.73
CA LEU A 380 -5.46 -0.02 17.25
C LEU A 380 -5.57 0.99 16.08
N PRO A 381 -4.70 2.01 16.06
CA PRO A 381 -4.44 2.83 14.88
C PRO A 381 -4.20 1.97 13.63
N HIS A 382 -4.61 2.44 12.44
CA HIS A 382 -4.59 1.65 11.20
C HIS A 382 -3.23 1.03 10.90
N ARG A 383 -2.13 1.75 11.16
CA ARG A 383 -0.79 1.25 10.87
C ARG A 383 -0.28 0.17 11.84
N LEU A 384 -0.96 -0.04 12.97
CA LEU A 384 -0.61 -1.05 13.98
C LEU A 384 -1.45 -2.34 13.84
N ARG A 385 -2.48 -2.35 12.99
CA ARG A 385 -3.39 -3.48 12.84
C ARG A 385 -2.69 -4.65 12.16
N ALA A 386 -2.66 -5.81 12.83
CA ALA A 386 -2.13 -7.06 12.28
C ALA A 386 -3.05 -7.60 11.19
N THR A 387 -2.56 -8.40 10.23
CA THR A 387 -3.47 -9.09 9.30
C THR A 387 -3.91 -10.47 9.78
N ARG A 388 -3.16 -11.04 10.73
CA ARG A 388 -3.49 -12.27 11.42
C ARG A 388 -3.89 -11.97 12.86
N LEU A 389 -4.55 -12.96 13.47
CA LEU A 389 -4.81 -12.92 14.90
C LEU A 389 -3.47 -12.90 15.66
N THR A 390 -3.26 -11.86 16.44
CA THR A 390 -2.15 -11.74 17.39
C THR A 390 -2.71 -11.76 18.80
N ARG A 391 -2.01 -12.43 19.72
CA ARG A 391 -2.50 -12.64 21.08
C ARG A 391 -1.38 -12.74 22.09
N GLN A 392 -1.63 -12.25 23.31
CA GLN A 392 -0.73 -12.41 24.45
C GLN A 392 -1.54 -12.48 25.75
N ASN A 393 -1.00 -13.18 26.75
CA ASN A 393 -1.49 -13.06 28.12
C ASN A 393 -0.85 -11.85 28.79
N VAL A 394 -1.65 -11.09 29.53
CA VAL A 394 -1.23 -9.85 30.18
C VAL A 394 -1.73 -9.79 31.63
N PRO A 395 -1.05 -9.05 32.52
CA PRO A 395 -1.51 -8.85 33.89
C PRO A 395 -2.86 -8.12 33.95
N ARG A 396 -3.64 -8.47 34.98
CA ARG A 396 -4.88 -7.78 35.37
C ARG A 396 -5.06 -7.78 36.88
N ASN A 397 -6.13 -7.16 37.37
CA ASN A 397 -6.50 -7.22 38.78
C ASN A 397 -6.50 -8.67 39.29
N ASN A 398 -5.84 -8.90 40.42
CA ASN A 398 -5.86 -10.19 41.10
C ASN A 398 -7.14 -10.31 41.92
N ASN A 399 -8.07 -11.12 41.45
CA ASN A 399 -9.23 -11.53 42.22
C ASN A 399 -9.35 -13.05 42.17
N THR A 400 -9.53 -13.69 43.33
CA THR A 400 -9.53 -15.15 43.49
C THR A 400 -8.30 -15.89 42.94
N GLY A 401 -7.13 -15.24 42.89
CA GLY A 401 -5.89 -15.80 42.34
C GLY A 401 -5.77 -15.76 40.81
N ARG A 402 -6.76 -15.19 40.10
CA ARG A 402 -6.68 -14.99 38.64
C ARG A 402 -6.07 -13.62 38.36
N CYS A 403 -4.78 -13.61 38.00
CA CYS A 403 -3.99 -12.38 37.78
C CYS A 403 -3.66 -12.11 36.29
N VAL A 404 -4.17 -12.94 35.38
CA VAL A 404 -3.94 -12.78 33.94
C VAL A 404 -5.25 -12.78 33.15
N CYS A 405 -5.24 -12.08 32.03
CA CYS A 405 -6.24 -12.18 30.97
C CYS A 405 -5.52 -12.31 29.62
N ARG A 406 -6.24 -12.76 28.59
CA ARG A 406 -5.70 -12.80 27.22
C ARG A 406 -6.19 -11.58 26.47
N ILE A 407 -5.28 -10.90 25.77
CA ILE A 407 -5.63 -9.92 24.76
C ILE A 407 -5.49 -10.51 23.36
N GLU A 408 -6.36 -10.11 22.45
CA GLU A 408 -6.26 -10.45 21.03
C GLU A 408 -6.52 -9.21 20.16
N THR A 409 -5.86 -9.15 19.01
CA THR A 409 -6.17 -8.20 17.94
C THR A 409 -5.99 -8.84 16.57
N ASP A 410 -6.69 -8.31 15.58
CA ASP A 410 -6.84 -8.86 14.24
C ASP A 410 -6.84 -7.74 13.18
N VAL A 411 -7.22 -8.08 11.96
CA VAL A 411 -7.32 -7.16 10.81
C VAL A 411 -8.20 -5.94 11.05
N THR A 412 -9.21 -6.05 11.92
CA THR A 412 -10.09 -4.93 12.28
C THR A 412 -9.40 -3.94 13.20
N GLY A 413 -8.29 -4.33 13.83
CA GLY A 413 -7.61 -3.57 14.87
C GLY A 413 -8.34 -3.56 16.20
N ALA A 414 -9.48 -4.25 16.35
CA ALA A 414 -10.14 -4.37 17.64
C ALA A 414 -9.18 -5.01 18.64
N LEU A 415 -9.04 -4.40 19.81
CA LEU A 415 -8.33 -4.98 20.95
C LEU A 415 -9.36 -5.61 21.87
N ARG A 416 -9.40 -6.94 21.90
CA ARG A 416 -10.34 -7.73 22.70
C ARG A 416 -9.65 -8.35 23.90
N VAL A 417 -10.39 -8.47 24.98
CA VAL A 417 -9.95 -9.08 26.24
C VAL A 417 -10.80 -10.29 26.52
N TYR A 418 -10.14 -11.36 26.96
CA TYR A 418 -10.75 -12.64 27.28
C TYR A 418 -10.44 -13.06 28.71
N GLY A 419 -11.42 -13.68 29.38
CA GLY A 419 -11.29 -14.24 30.74
C GLY A 419 -11.97 -13.42 31.85
N ALA A 420 -12.86 -12.50 31.46
CA ALA A 420 -13.77 -11.80 32.36
C ALA A 420 -15.01 -12.65 32.63
N THR A 421 -15.49 -12.66 33.88
CA THR A 421 -16.77 -13.28 34.26
C THR A 421 -17.50 -12.39 35.28
N SER A 422 -18.80 -12.63 35.50
CA SER A 422 -19.58 -11.91 36.52
C SER A 422 -18.94 -11.97 37.91
N ASP A 423 -18.43 -13.15 38.29
CA ASP A 423 -17.87 -13.41 39.62
C ASP A 423 -16.41 -12.98 39.73
N ASN A 424 -15.82 -12.56 38.62
CA ASN A 424 -14.42 -12.18 38.55
C ASN A 424 -14.15 -11.12 37.48
N ALA A 425 -14.77 -9.96 37.69
CA ALA A 425 -14.67 -8.85 36.77
C ALA A 425 -13.22 -8.39 36.58
N ILE A 426 -12.89 -7.96 35.36
CA ILE A 426 -11.62 -7.30 35.05
C ILE A 426 -11.80 -5.80 35.28
N THR A 427 -11.07 -5.24 36.25
CA THR A 427 -11.15 -3.82 36.62
C THR A 427 -9.95 -3.01 36.14
N TRP A 428 -8.83 -3.66 35.84
CA TRP A 428 -7.69 -3.06 35.16
C TRP A 428 -6.89 -4.11 34.38
N ILE A 429 -6.18 -3.65 33.35
CA ILE A 429 -5.30 -4.45 32.50
C ILE A 429 -4.02 -3.67 32.23
N ASP A 430 -2.87 -4.33 32.34
CA ASP A 430 -1.57 -3.75 32.07
C ASP A 430 -0.99 -4.29 30.76
N PHE A 431 -0.58 -3.40 29.86
CA PHE A 431 0.04 -3.77 28.59
C PHE A 431 1.56 -3.75 28.62
N ASP A 432 2.17 -3.28 29.70
CA ASP A 432 3.62 -3.22 29.84
C ASP A 432 4.20 -4.65 29.84
N GLY A 433 4.74 -5.06 28.69
CA GLY A 433 5.20 -6.42 28.42
C GLY A 433 4.61 -7.06 27.17
N VAL A 434 3.64 -6.42 26.52
CA VAL A 434 3.15 -6.88 25.22
C VAL A 434 4.20 -6.67 24.14
N SER A 435 4.65 -7.77 23.54
CA SER A 435 5.58 -7.77 22.41
C SER A 435 5.34 -9.04 21.59
N VAL A 436 4.41 -8.95 20.65
CA VAL A 436 3.97 -10.09 19.83
C VAL A 436 4.40 -9.94 18.39
N ALA A 437 4.73 -11.04 17.73
CA ALA A 437 4.99 -11.03 16.29
C ALA A 437 3.76 -10.47 15.57
N TRP A 438 3.99 -9.43 14.77
CA TRP A 438 2.96 -8.76 13.99
C TRP A 438 2.97 -9.33 12.59
N ARG A 439 1.91 -10.04 12.23
CA ARG A 439 1.70 -10.64 10.91
C ARG A 439 0.37 -10.15 10.39
#